data_AF-T1AHI3-F1
#
_entry.id   AF-T1AHI3-F1
#
_cell.length_a   1.000
_cell.length_b   1.000
_cell.length_c   1.000
_cell.angle_alpha   90.00
_cell.angle_beta   90.00
_cell.angle_gamma   90.00
#
_symmetry.space_group_name_H-M   'P 1'
#
loop_
_entity.id
_entity.type
_entity.pdbx_description
1 polymer ?
#
loop_
_entity_poly.entity_id
_entity_poly.type
_entity_poly.pdbx_seq_one_letter_code
_entity_poly.pdbx_strand_id
1 'polypeptide(L)' 'AVRMDALETQPLYHVVSQLVYATPRSQVSDVWIDGRALLREGVLTTLDHGALLQRARHWRQRIAAI' A
#
# COMPACT_ATOMS: atom_id res chain seq x y z
N ALA A 1 -8.97 2.22 -5.21
CA ALA A 1 -8.73 3.45 -5.99
C ALA A 1 -7.25 3.81 -5.92
N VAL A 2 -6.79 4.57 -6.92
CA VAL A 2 -5.39 5.03 -7.04
C VAL A 2 -5.42 6.54 -7.17
N ARG A 3 -4.60 7.24 -6.39
CA ARG A 3 -4.43 8.70 -6.46
C ARG A 3 -3.49 9.06 -7.60
N MET A 4 -3.94 9.94 -8.48
CA MET A 4 -3.21 10.38 -9.66
C MET A 4 -2.93 11.90 -9.67
N ASP A 5 -3.26 12.57 -8.58
CA ASP A 5 -3.03 14.00 -8.33
C ASP A 5 -1.65 14.30 -7.74
N ALA A 6 -0.83 13.27 -7.54
CA ALA A 6 0.52 13.39 -7.00
C ALA A 6 1.48 14.05 -8.01
N LEU A 7 2.52 14.73 -7.51
CA LEU A 7 3.47 15.47 -8.33
C LEU A 7 4.19 14.56 -9.34
N GLU A 8 4.42 13.30 -8.97
CA GLU A 8 5.12 12.30 -9.79
C GLU A 8 4.30 11.80 -10.99
N THR A 9 2.98 12.03 -11.00
CA THR A 9 2.08 11.64 -12.09
C THR A 9 1.68 12.81 -13.00
N GLN A 10 2.29 13.99 -12.82
CA GLN A 10 2.02 15.17 -13.64
C GLN A 10 3.15 15.42 -14.66
N PRO A 11 2.83 15.76 -15.92
CA PRO A 11 1.49 15.95 -16.50
C PRO A 11 0.82 14.63 -16.89
N LEU A 12 -0.51 14.56 -16.72
CA LEU A 12 -1.29 13.36 -16.98
C LEU A 12 -1.71 13.24 -18.45
N TYR A 13 -0.83 12.71 -19.31
CA TYR A 13 -1.10 12.54 -20.75
C TYR A 13 -1.90 11.28 -21.09
N HIS A 14 -1.60 10.15 -20.43
CA HIS A 14 -2.23 8.86 -20.74
C HIS A 14 -2.35 7.99 -19.48
N VAL A 15 -3.56 7.89 -18.93
CA VAL A 15 -3.89 7.24 -17.64
C VAL A 15 -3.39 5.79 -17.59
N VAL A 16 -3.58 5.01 -18.66
CA VAL A 16 -3.19 3.59 -18.71
C VAL A 16 -1.66 3.42 -18.67
N SER A 17 -0.93 4.25 -19.40
CA SER A 17 0.54 4.20 -19.43
C SER A 17 1.12 4.60 -18.07
N GLN A 18 0.50 5.57 -17.40
CA GLN A 18 0.91 5.97 -16.06
C GLN A 18 0.67 4.88 -15.01
N LEU A 19 -0.48 4.21 -15.05
CA LEU A 19 -0.77 3.09 -14.13
C LEU A 19 0.27 1.96 -14.22
N VAL A 20 0.73 1.66 -15.43
CA VAL A 20 1.65 0.54 -15.67
C VAL A 20 3.10 0.91 -15.36
N TYR A 21 3.53 2.12 -15.71
CA TYR A 21 4.95 2.48 -15.70
C TYR A 21 5.35 3.55 -14.69
N ALA A 22 4.41 4.34 -14.19
CA ALA A 22 4.71 5.54 -13.39
C ALA A 22 3.98 5.60 -12.04
N THR A 23 3.07 4.66 -11.74
CA THR A 23 2.35 4.63 -10.45
C THR A 23 3.10 3.79 -9.42
N PRO A 24 3.80 4.41 -8.45
CA PRO A 24 4.37 3.69 -7.32
C PRO A 24 3.29 3.11 -6.40
N ARG A 25 3.61 2.02 -5.70
CA ARG A 25 2.71 1.36 -4.74
C ARG A 25 2.13 2.28 -3.66
N SER A 26 2.78 3.42 -3.37
CA SER A 26 2.35 4.43 -2.41
C SER A 26 1.17 5.29 -2.89
N GLN A 27 0.85 5.27 -4.18
CA GLN A 27 -0.29 6.01 -4.74
C GLN A 27 -1.62 5.24 -4.66
N VAL A 28 -1.61 4.01 -4.16
CA VAL A 28 -2.85 3.25 -3.91
C VAL A 28 -3.53 3.80 -2.65
N SER A 29 -4.67 4.46 -2.80
CA SER A 29 -5.44 4.97 -1.66
C SER A 29 -6.38 3.92 -1.07
N ASP A 30 -7.04 3.14 -1.93
CA ASP A 30 -8.11 2.26 -1.48
C ASP A 30 -8.03 0.88 -2.14
N VAL A 31 -8.27 -0.16 -1.36
CA VAL A 31 -8.28 -1.54 -1.83
C VAL A 31 -9.54 -2.20 -1.30
N TRP A 32 -10.33 -2.77 -2.21
CA TRP A 32 -11.52 -3.55 -1.89
C TRP A 32 -11.40 -4.97 -2.44
N ILE A 33 -11.78 -5.95 -1.64
CA ILE A 33 -11.89 -7.35 -2.07
C ILE A 33 -13.27 -7.84 -1.61
N ASP A 34 -14.08 -8.34 -2.55
CA ASP A 34 -15.43 -8.88 -2.27
C ASP A 34 -16.32 -7.90 -1.46
N GLY A 35 -16.29 -6.61 -1.84
CA GLY A 35 -17.01 -5.54 -1.14
C GLY A 35 -16.39 -5.09 0.18
N ARG A 36 -15.37 -5.78 0.71
CA ARG A 36 -14.67 -5.40 1.94
C ARG A 36 -13.51 -4.46 1.66
N ALA A 37 -13.52 -3.29 2.30
CA ALA A 37 -12.38 -2.37 2.28
C ALA A 37 -11.24 -2.93 3.13
N LEU A 38 -10.07 -3.13 2.53
CA LEU A 38 -8.81 -3.57 3.18
C LEU A 38 -7.82 -2.42 3.35
N LEU A 39 -7.88 -1.43 2.47
CA LEU A 39 -7.15 -0.17 2.54
C LEU A 39 -8.14 0.94 2.25
N ARG A 40 -8.15 2.01 3.04
CA ARG A 40 -8.94 3.21 2.80
C ARG A 40 -8.09 4.44 3.08
N GLU A 41 -8.04 5.38 2.14
CA GLU A 41 -7.23 6.61 2.24
C GLU A 41 -5.73 6.37 2.58
N GLY A 42 -5.17 5.22 2.16
CA GLY A 42 -3.79 4.83 2.47
C GLY A 42 -3.59 4.19 3.84
N VAL A 43 -4.68 3.97 4.60
CA VAL A 43 -4.67 3.32 5.91
C VAL A 43 -5.22 1.90 5.80
N LEU A 44 -4.49 0.91 6.34
CA LEU A 44 -4.93 -0.48 6.38
C LEU A 44 -6.09 -0.62 7.37
N THR A 45 -7.25 -1.08 6.90
CA THR A 45 -8.47 -1.19 7.72
C THR A 45 -8.63 -2.56 8.37
N THR A 46 -7.90 -3.57 7.89
CA THR A 46 -8.03 -4.96 8.37
C THR A 46 -6.80 -5.52 9.08
N LEU A 47 -5.68 -4.81 9.04
CA LEU A 47 -4.44 -5.25 9.66
C LEU A 47 -4.02 -4.25 10.73
N ASP A 48 -3.81 -4.74 11.94
CA ASP A 48 -3.18 -3.95 13.00
C ASP A 48 -1.68 -3.84 12.70
N HIS A 49 -1.26 -2.64 12.32
CA HIS A 49 0.12 -2.32 11.99
C HIS A 49 1.07 -2.53 13.19
N GLY A 50 0.60 -2.28 14.40
CA GLY A 50 1.36 -2.49 15.64
C GLY A 50 1.58 -3.97 15.90
N ALA A 51 0.53 -4.79 15.79
CA ALA A 51 0.62 -6.24 15.93
C ALA A 51 1.53 -6.87 14.86
N LEU A 52 1.47 -6.36 13.62
CA LEU A 52 2.31 -6.83 12.52
C LEU A 52 3.81 -6.54 12.78
N LEU A 53 4.12 -5.32 13.22
CA LEU A 53 5.49 -4.92 13.58
C LEU A 53 6.02 -5.73 14.78
N GLN A 54 5.17 -6.01 15.77
CA GLN A 54 5.55 -6.83 16.92
C GLN A 54 5.88 -8.27 16.48
N ARG A 55 5.04 -8.88 15.63
CA ARG A 55 5.30 -10.19 15.03
C ARG A 55 6.60 -10.20 14.23
N ALA A 56 6.84 -9.17 13.41
CA ALA A 56 8.06 -9.06 12.62
C ALA A 56 9.31 -8.99 13.51
N ARG A 57 9.27 -8.19 14.59
CA ARG A 57 10.35 -8.09 15.57
C ARG A 57 10.58 -9.41 16.31
N HIS A 58 9.50 -10.10 16.69
CA HIS A 58 9.57 -11.40 17.35
C HIS A 58 10.25 -12.44 16.45
N TRP A 59 9.86 -12.52 15.18
CA TRP A 59 10.51 -13.41 14.22
C TRP A 59 11.98 -13.04 13.96
N ARG A 60 12.30 -11.74 13.88
CA ARG A 60 13.69 -11.28 13.79
C ARG A 60 14.53 -11.77 14.97
N GLN A 61 14.01 -11.69 16.19
CA GLN A 61 14.70 -12.19 17.38
C GLN A 61 14.90 -13.70 17.34
N ARG A 62 13.89 -14.46 16.91
CA ARG A 62 13.99 -15.92 16.78
C ARG A 62 15.01 -16.36 15.74
N ILE A 63 15.06 -15.69 14.59
CA ILE A 63 16.03 -16.00 13.54
C ILE A 63 17.45 -15.61 13.96
N ALA A 64 17.63 -14.48 14.64
CA ALA A 64 18.93 -14.05 15.15
C ALA A 64 19.46 -14.89 16.33
N ALA A 65 18.61 -15.72 16.94
CA ALA A 65 18.99 -16.64 18.01
C ALA A 65 19.37 -18.04 17.49
N ILE A 66 19.41 -18.22 16.16
CA ILE A 66 19.96 -19.38 15.44
C ILE A 66 21.40 -19.05 15.05
#